data_AF-A0A963VXC1-F1
#
_entry.id   AF-A0A963VXC1-F1
#
_cell.length_a   1.000
_cell.length_b   1.000
_cell.length_c   1.000
_cell.angle_alpha   90.00
_cell.angle_beta   90.00
_cell.angle_gamma   90.00
#
_symmetry.space_group_name_H-M   'P 1'
#
loop_
_entity.id
_entity.type
_entity.pdbx_description
1 polymer ?
#
loop_
_entity_poly.entity_id
_entity_poly.type
_entity_poly.pdbx_seq_one_letter_code
_entity_poly.pdbx_strand_id
1 'polypeptide(L)' 'MNTQLALDLRLARRKAGFTQDDAAHLLGVRAPRLSVLEQGRKRPNLVQICTLSLIYGRSFESLF' A
#
# COMPACT_ATOMS: atom_id res chain seq x y z
N MET A 1 3.50 7.61 13.67
CA MET A 1 3.05 6.27 14.08
C MET A 1 3.41 5.29 12.98
N ASN A 2 4.25 4.31 13.28
CA ASN A 2 4.60 3.24 12.34
C ASN A 2 3.53 2.15 12.45
N THR A 3 2.52 2.18 11.59
CA THR A 3 1.44 1.19 11.59
C THR A 3 1.95 -0.10 10.93
N GLN A 4 1.72 -1.27 11.54
CA GLN A 4 2.02 -2.60 10.97
C GLN A 4 1.62 -2.71 9.48
N LEU A 5 0.46 -2.15 9.12
CA LEU A 5 -0.03 -2.02 7.74
C LEU A 5 0.98 -1.38 6.77
N ALA A 6 1.67 -0.31 7.17
CA ALA A 6 2.61 0.40 6.32
C ALA A 6 3.85 -0.45 5.98
N LEU A 7 4.33 -1.21 6.98
CA LEU A 7 5.40 -2.19 6.79
C LEU A 7 4.95 -3.35 5.90
N ASP A 8 3.76 -3.86 6.15
CA ASP A 8 3.14 -4.92 5.34
C ASP A 8 2.98 -4.51 3.87
N LEU A 9 2.58 -3.26 3.61
CA LEU A 9 2.48 -2.71 2.26
C LEU A 9 3.83 -2.68 1.56
N ARG A 10 4.86 -2.14 2.24
CA ARG A 10 6.21 -2.06 1.68
C ARG A 10 6.80 -3.44 1.41
N LEU A 11 6.56 -4.40 2.31
CA LEU A 11 7.00 -5.79 2.15
C LEU A 11 6.28 -6.48 0.99
N ALA A 12 4.95 -6.33 0.90
CA ALA A 12 4.15 -6.92 -0.18
C ALA A 12 4.58 -6.37 -1.55
N ARG A 13 4.77 -5.05 -1.66
CA ARG A 13 5.25 -4.40 -2.88
C ARG A 13 6.59 -4.97 -3.33
N ARG A 14 7.56 -5.10 -2.40
CA ARG A 14 8.88 -5.64 -2.71
C ARG A 14 8.83 -7.11 -3.11
N LYS A 15 7.99 -7.92 -2.45
CA LYS A 15 7.78 -9.33 -2.83
C LYS A 15 7.16 -9.47 -4.21
N ALA A 16 6.30 -8.54 -4.61
CA ALA A 16 5.72 -8.48 -5.95
C ALA A 16 6.66 -7.91 -7.02
N GLY A 17 7.88 -7.47 -6.65
CA GLY A 17 8.87 -6.95 -7.60
C GLY A 17 8.61 -5.52 -8.09
N PHE A 18 7.69 -4.78 -7.45
CA PHE A 18 7.30 -3.45 -7.90
C PHE A 18 8.12 -2.32 -7.27
N THR A 19 8.43 -1.30 -8.07
CA THR A 19 8.85 0.01 -7.56
C THR A 19 7.67 0.75 -6.93
N GLN A 20 7.95 1.87 -6.23
CA GLN A 20 6.84 2.71 -5.73
C GLN A 20 6.05 3.35 -6.87
N ASP A 21 6.67 3.62 -8.01
CA ASP A 21 5.98 4.19 -9.17
C ASP A 21 5.04 3.17 -9.80
N ASP A 22 5.47 1.91 -9.97
CA ASP A 22 4.64 0.83 -10.52
C ASP A 22 3.39 0.60 -9.64
N ALA A 23 3.59 0.44 -8.34
CA ALA A 23 2.49 0.20 -7.41
C ALA A 23 1.56 1.41 -7.28
N ALA A 24 2.10 2.64 -7.40
CA ALA A 24 1.27 3.84 -7.39
C ALA A 24 0.43 3.94 -8.67
N HIS A 25 1.02 3.61 -9.83
CA HIS A 25 0.31 3.52 -11.09
C HIS A 25 -0.85 2.51 -11.02
N LEU A 26 -0.59 1.30 -10.51
CA LEU A 26 -1.62 0.27 -10.34
C LEU A 26 -2.72 0.68 -9.34
N LEU A 27 -2.35 1.42 -8.30
CA LEU A 27 -3.29 1.96 -7.31
C LEU A 27 -4.07 3.20 -7.82
N GLY A 28 -3.71 3.75 -8.98
CA GLY A 28 -4.32 4.97 -9.52
C GLY A 28 -3.96 6.23 -8.71
N VAL A 29 -2.77 6.28 -8.10
CA VAL A 29 -2.29 7.42 -7.31
C VAL A 29 -0.91 7.88 -7.78
N ARG A 30 -0.49 9.07 -7.34
CA ARG A 30 0.89 9.53 -7.55
C ARG A 30 1.85 8.82 -6.61
N ALA A 31 3.08 8.54 -7.05
CA ALA A 31 4.09 7.87 -6.24
C ALA A 31 4.36 8.48 -4.84
N PRO A 32 4.37 9.82 -4.65
CA PRO A 32 4.47 10.41 -3.32
C PRO A 32 3.33 9.98 -2.39
N ARG A 33 2.13 9.73 -2.93
CA ARG A 33 0.99 9.22 -2.15
C ARG A 33 1.29 7.83 -1.62
N LEU A 34 1.81 6.93 -2.44
CA LEU A 34 2.19 5.58 -2.00
C LEU A 34 3.31 5.64 -0.95
N SER A 35 4.32 6.49 -1.15
CA SER A 35 5.39 6.69 -0.18
C SER A 35 4.85 7.13 1.20
N VAL A 36 3.88 8.05 1.25
CA VAL A 36 3.23 8.47 2.49
C VAL A 36 2.46 7.31 3.16
N LEU A 37 1.82 6.43 2.38
CA LEU A 37 1.13 5.24 2.89
C LEU A 37 2.13 4.23 3.48
N GLU A 38 3.22 3.93 2.77
CA GLU A 38 4.28 3.01 3.22
C GLU A 38 5.09 3.55 4.41
N GLN A 39 5.06 4.86 4.65
CA GLN A 39 5.63 5.47 5.86
C GLN A 39 4.65 5.51 7.04
N GLY A 40 3.39 5.09 6.86
CA GLY A 40 2.35 5.17 7.89
C GLY A 40 1.93 6.60 8.25
N ARG A 41 2.31 7.60 7.45
CA ARG A 41 1.92 9.01 7.66
C ARG A 41 0.46 9.26 7.30
N LYS A 42 -0.13 8.40 6.47
CA LYS A 42 -1.54 8.42 6.11
C LYS A 42 -2.08 7.00 6.03
N ARG A 43 -3.31 6.80 6.51
CA ARG A 43 -4.02 5.54 6.33
C ARG A 43 -4.63 5.47 4.91
N PRO A 44 -4.53 4.34 4.21
CA PRO A 44 -5.28 4.12 2.99
C PRO A 44 -6.78 4.08 3.31
N ASN A 45 -7.61 4.58 2.39
CA ASN A 45 -9.07 4.43 2.52
C ASN A 45 -9.51 3.01 2.10
N LEU A 46 -10.80 2.70 2.29
CA LEU A 46 -11.34 1.36 1.97
C LEU A 46 -11.06 0.94 0.52
N VAL A 47 -11.29 1.83 -0.45
CA VAL A 47 -11.03 1.55 -1.87
C VAL A 47 -9.56 1.19 -2.08
N GLN A 48 -8.65 1.98 -1.52
CA GLN A 48 -7.22 1.74 -1.61
C GLN A 48 -6.82 0.41 -0.96
N ILE A 49 -7.40 0.06 0.20
CA ILE A 49 -7.15 -1.23 0.86
C ILE A 49 -7.59 -2.38 -0.05
N CYS A 50 -8.81 -2.34 -0.59
CA CYS A 50 -9.30 -3.35 -1.52
C CYS A 50 -8.42 -3.45 -2.77
N THR A 51 -8.04 -2.33 -3.36
CA THR A 51 -7.15 -2.31 -4.54
C THR A 51 -5.77 -2.86 -4.22
N LEU A 52 -5.16 -2.49 -3.09
CA LEU A 52 -3.88 -3.03 -2.64
C LEU A 52 -3.97 -4.55 -2.39
N SER A 53 -5.10 -5.02 -1.88
CA SER A 53 -5.36 -6.45 -1.71
C SER A 53 -5.42 -7.21 -3.04
N LEU A 54 -6.02 -6.61 -4.06
CA LEU A 54 -6.05 -7.18 -5.41
C LEU A 54 -4.66 -7.15 -6.07
N ILE A 55 -3.94 -6.03 -5.98
CA ILE A 55 -2.59 -5.88 -6.57
C ILE A 55 -1.63 -6.91 -5.99
N TYR A 56 -1.66 -7.12 -4.68
CA TYR A 56 -0.69 -7.98 -3.98
C TYR A 56 -1.21 -9.39 -3.67
N GLY A 57 -2.45 -9.73 -4.06
CA GLY A 57 -3.04 -11.05 -3.83
C GLY A 57 -3.13 -11.45 -2.35
N ARG A 58 -3.29 -10.49 -1.44
CA ARG A 58 -3.41 -10.74 0.02
C ARG A 58 -4.38 -9.77 0.69
N SER A 59 -5.03 -10.19 1.77
CA SER A 59 -5.80 -9.25 2.58
C SER A 59 -4.89 -8.26 3.30
N PHE A 60 -5.28 -6.99 3.29
CA PHE A 60 -4.77 -5.97 4.20
C PHE A 60 -5.90 -5.66 5.18
N GLU A 61 -5.96 -6.44 6.26
CA GLU A 61 -6.89 -6.17 7.35
C GLU A 61 -6.44 -4.89 8.06
N SER A 62 -6.99 -3.76 7.64
CA SER A 62 -7.00 -2.57 8.48
C SER A 62 -8.04 -2.83 9.55
N LEU A 63 -7.64 -3.42 10.69
CA LEU A 63 -8.38 -3.25 11.93
C LEU A 63 -8.63 -1.75 12.09
N PHE A 64 -9.89 -1.34 11.95
CA PHE A 64 -10.34 0.05 11.91
C PHE A 64 -9.77 0.85 13.10
#